data_AF-A0AB38NX57-F1
#
_entry.id   AF-A0AB38NX57-F1
#
_cell.length_a   1.000
_cell.length_b   1.000
_cell.length_c   1.000
_cell.angle_alpha   90.00
_cell.angle_beta   90.00
_cell.angle_gamma   90.00
#
_symmetry.space_group_name_H-M   'P 1'
#
loop_
_entity.id
_entity.type
_entity.pdbx_description
1 polymer ?
#
loop_
_entity_poly.entity_id
_entity_poly.type
_entity_poly.pdbx_seq_one_letter_code
_entity_poly.pdbx_strand_id
1 'polypeptide(L)'
;MVILAPYSFMGSIMLFKHPISLLTIIRLNPLKVAATWLMVLAENVMFILLPLFIGHAIDGVLNQSFQPLMMLALILFVLVIISVVRRFYDTRVYGAIRVKLANLVERNLRGLSISTKDARLTMSRELVDFLEDDLPTLMTAIVQLVATVVILSTFHFSLALCMLFAGLSILVIYGVFHRTFTRLNGQFNDQVEQQVKLLSGVRLSALRWHFERLKQCEIKLSDTEAVVYGLIFIVLFGAVIGNLWMVSQLIEPTAGQVFSIVTYSLEFVETAVMLPITLQTLSRLTEISQRLNHTATQQVTKEIPHEI
;
A
#
# COMPACT_ATOMS: atom_id res chain seq x y z
N MET A 1 16.25 22.86 -56.18
CA MET A 1 15.40 21.70 -56.51
C MET A 1 15.66 20.63 -55.45
N VAL A 2 14.60 19.95 -54.99
CA VAL A 2 14.53 19.00 -53.84
C VAL A 2 14.39 19.71 -52.47
N ILE A 3 13.22 20.30 -52.15
CA ILE A 3 11.99 19.71 -51.58
C ILE A 3 12.17 19.27 -50.11
N LEU A 4 11.74 20.16 -49.20
CA LEU A 4 11.38 19.83 -47.82
C LEU A 4 10.16 18.91 -47.81
N ALA A 5 10.24 17.79 -47.09
CA ALA A 5 9.08 17.06 -46.62
C ALA A 5 8.83 17.42 -45.14
N PRO A 6 7.67 17.97 -44.77
CA PRO A 6 7.32 18.14 -43.37
C PRO A 6 6.79 16.80 -42.84
N TYR A 7 7.52 16.20 -41.90
CA TYR A 7 6.95 15.10 -41.12
C TYR A 7 5.84 15.66 -40.24
N SER A 8 4.62 15.25 -40.57
CA SER A 8 3.39 15.52 -39.83
C SER A 8 3.50 15.01 -38.40
N PHE A 9 3.68 15.92 -37.45
CA PHE A 9 3.49 15.66 -36.03
C PHE A 9 1.98 15.60 -35.73
N MET A 10 1.34 14.50 -36.13
CA MET A 10 -0.05 14.21 -35.80
C MET A 10 -0.07 13.13 -34.72
N GLY A 11 0.03 13.59 -33.48
CA GLY A 11 -0.16 12.81 -32.26
C GLY A 11 -0.85 13.70 -31.25
N SER A 12 -2.18 13.74 -31.33
CA SER A 12 -3.16 14.35 -30.43
C SER A 12 -2.59 15.12 -29.24
N ILE A 13 -2.49 16.44 -29.39
CA ILE A 13 -2.37 17.40 -28.29
C ILE A 13 -3.69 17.39 -27.54
N MET A 14 -3.83 16.47 -26.60
CA MET A 14 -4.90 16.53 -25.62
C MET A 14 -4.44 17.53 -24.55
N LEU A 15 -4.83 18.80 -24.74
CA LEU A 15 -4.77 19.87 -23.74
C LEU A 15 -5.59 19.42 -22.53
N PHE A 16 -4.96 18.73 -21.59
CA PHE A 16 -5.63 18.36 -20.34
C PHE A 16 -5.75 19.61 -19.46
N LYS A 17 -6.92 20.23 -19.50
CA LYS A 17 -7.51 21.09 -18.45
C LYS A 17 -7.84 20.29 -17.17
N HIS A 18 -7.19 19.15 -16.95
CA HIS A 18 -7.58 18.18 -15.92
C HIS A 18 -6.58 18.15 -14.76
N PRO A 19 -7.08 17.84 -13.55
CA PRO A 19 -6.27 17.72 -12.36
C PRO A 19 -5.15 16.67 -12.51
N ILE A 20 -3.93 17.02 -12.10
CA ILE A 20 -2.82 16.07 -11.97
C ILE A 20 -3.26 15.02 -10.95
N SER A 21 -3.39 13.79 -11.42
CA SER A 21 -3.98 12.67 -10.67
C SER A 21 -3.35 11.36 -11.13
N LEU A 22 -3.50 10.28 -10.35
CA LEU A 22 -3.05 8.94 -10.72
C LEU A 22 -3.50 8.52 -12.12
N LEU A 23 -4.74 8.85 -12.49
CA LEU A 23 -5.29 8.54 -13.83
C LEU A 23 -4.49 9.22 -14.95
N THR A 24 -3.99 10.43 -14.69
CA THR A 24 -3.13 11.15 -15.64
C THR A 24 -1.82 10.40 -15.84
N ILE A 25 -1.24 9.90 -14.74
CA ILE A 25 0.02 9.13 -14.76
C ILE A 25 -0.15 7.82 -15.53
N ILE A 26 -1.23 7.09 -15.26
CA ILE A 26 -1.56 5.84 -15.98
C ILE A 26 -1.73 6.13 -17.48
N ARG A 27 -2.41 7.22 -17.85
CA ARG A 27 -2.63 7.61 -19.24
C ARG A 27 -1.36 8.05 -19.97
N LEU A 28 -0.28 8.42 -19.27
CA LEU A 28 1.00 8.77 -19.91
C LEU A 28 1.60 7.56 -20.64
N ASN A 29 1.50 6.36 -20.07
CA ASN A 29 2.03 5.11 -20.64
C ASN A 29 1.19 3.88 -20.20
N PRO A 30 -0.08 3.74 -20.64
CA PRO A 30 -1.01 2.76 -20.07
C PRO A 30 -0.56 1.31 -20.26
N LEU A 31 0.01 0.97 -21.42
CA LEU A 31 0.54 -0.37 -21.71
C LEU A 31 1.70 -0.74 -20.78
N LYS A 32 2.61 0.20 -20.49
CA LYS A 32 3.77 -0.08 -19.63
C LYS A 32 3.34 -0.26 -18.18
N VAL A 33 2.41 0.58 -17.70
CA VAL A 33 1.84 0.46 -16.35
C VAL A 33 0.99 -0.81 -16.20
N ALA A 34 0.22 -1.20 -17.22
CA ALA A 34 -0.49 -2.46 -17.20
C ALA A 34 0.47 -3.66 -17.11
N ALA A 35 1.61 -3.59 -17.82
CA ALA A 35 2.64 -4.62 -17.75
C ALA A 35 3.31 -4.71 -16.36
N THR A 36 3.60 -3.58 -15.70
CA THR A 36 4.13 -3.60 -14.31
C THR A 36 3.12 -4.27 -13.37
N TRP A 37 1.84 -3.90 -13.44
CA TRP A 37 0.78 -4.49 -12.61
C TRP A 37 0.58 -5.98 -12.87
N LEU A 38 0.68 -6.44 -14.11
CA LEU A 38 0.59 -7.85 -14.45
C LEU A 38 1.79 -8.63 -13.87
N MET A 39 3.01 -8.08 -13.93
CA MET A 39 4.18 -8.70 -13.30
C MET A 39 4.05 -8.74 -11.78
N VAL A 40 3.51 -7.69 -11.15
CA VAL A 40 3.20 -7.68 -9.71
C VAL A 40 2.21 -8.80 -9.37
N LEU A 41 1.12 -8.92 -10.11
CA LEU A 41 0.11 -9.95 -9.87
C LEU A 41 0.70 -11.36 -10.07
N ALA A 42 1.49 -11.57 -11.13
CA ALA A 42 2.13 -12.85 -11.40
C ALA A 42 3.12 -13.25 -10.29
N GLU A 43 3.93 -12.31 -9.80
CA GLU A 43 4.83 -12.55 -8.66
C GLU A 43 4.03 -12.90 -7.40
N ASN A 44 2.96 -12.14 -7.10
CA ASN A 44 2.13 -12.38 -5.93
C ASN A 44 1.46 -13.75 -5.96
N VAL A 45 0.94 -14.17 -7.12
CA VAL A 45 0.37 -15.53 -7.28
C VAL A 45 1.44 -16.60 -6.99
N MET A 46 2.68 -16.40 -7.43
CA MET A 46 3.77 -17.35 -7.15
C MET A 46 4.13 -17.41 -5.66
N PHE A 47 4.18 -16.28 -4.97
CA PHE A 47 4.37 -16.26 -3.51
C PHE A 47 3.21 -16.93 -2.77
N ILE A 48 1.97 -16.63 -3.17
CA ILE A 48 0.77 -17.25 -2.60
C ILE A 48 0.77 -18.76 -2.78
N LEU A 49 1.25 -19.28 -3.90
CA LEU A 49 1.32 -20.72 -4.14
C LEU A 49 2.45 -21.40 -3.34
N LEU A 50 3.41 -20.65 -2.81
CA LEU A 50 4.62 -21.21 -2.22
C LEU A 50 4.33 -22.13 -1.02
N PRO A 51 3.49 -21.77 -0.03
CA PRO A 51 3.17 -22.67 1.07
C PRO A 51 2.52 -23.99 0.61
N LEU A 52 1.63 -23.96 -0.40
CA LEU A 52 1.04 -25.17 -1.00
C LEU A 52 2.11 -26.08 -1.61
N PHE A 53 3.03 -25.53 -2.41
CA PHE A 53 4.08 -26.34 -3.04
C PHE A 53 5.11 -26.83 -2.04
N ILE A 54 5.40 -26.07 -0.97
CA ILE A 54 6.20 -26.56 0.15
C ILE A 54 5.48 -27.72 0.84
N GLY A 55 4.16 -27.61 1.08
CA GLY A 55 3.35 -28.71 1.62
C GLY A 55 3.46 -29.98 0.77
N HIS A 56 3.26 -29.87 -0.55
CA HIS A 56 3.44 -30.99 -1.47
C HIS A 56 4.86 -31.56 -1.48
N ALA A 57 5.89 -30.71 -1.37
CA ALA A 57 7.27 -31.15 -1.27
C ALA A 57 7.54 -31.91 0.04
N ILE A 58 6.99 -31.47 1.17
CA ILE A 58 7.07 -32.17 2.46
C ILE A 58 6.47 -33.57 2.32
N ASP A 59 5.24 -33.68 1.82
CA ASP A 59 4.58 -34.98 1.63
C ASP A 59 5.34 -35.88 0.65
N GLY A 60 5.86 -35.31 -0.44
CA GLY A 60 6.66 -36.03 -1.41
C GLY A 60 7.92 -36.62 -0.78
N VAL A 61 8.72 -35.80 -0.08
CA VAL A 61 9.96 -36.23 0.56
C VAL A 61 9.71 -37.29 1.62
N LEU A 62 8.66 -37.13 2.45
CA LEU A 62 8.28 -38.12 3.46
C LEU A 62 7.87 -39.46 2.83
N ASN A 63 7.24 -39.43 1.65
CA ASN A 63 6.87 -40.60 0.87
C ASN A 63 7.99 -41.08 -0.09
N GLN A 64 9.23 -40.58 0.06
CA GLN A 64 10.37 -40.91 -0.79
C GLN A 64 10.19 -40.60 -2.29
N SER A 65 9.28 -39.67 -2.62
CA SER A 65 9.05 -39.15 -3.97
C SER A 65 9.65 -37.76 -4.12
N PHE A 66 10.63 -37.62 -5.01
CA PHE A 66 11.31 -36.33 -5.26
C PHE A 66 10.62 -35.45 -6.30
N GLN A 67 9.57 -35.94 -6.97
CA GLN A 67 8.88 -35.16 -8.01
C GLN A 67 8.30 -33.83 -7.46
N PRO A 68 7.59 -33.80 -6.31
CA PRO A 68 7.06 -32.53 -5.77
C PRO A 68 8.17 -31.55 -5.36
N LEU A 69 9.31 -32.07 -4.89
CA LEU A 69 10.48 -31.25 -4.55
C LEU A 69 11.07 -30.59 -5.80
N MET A 70 11.19 -31.32 -6.91
CA MET A 70 11.65 -30.75 -8.18
C MET A 70 10.69 -29.69 -8.73
N MET A 71 9.38 -29.88 -8.54
CA MET A 71 8.38 -28.88 -8.91
C MET A 71 8.52 -27.60 -8.06
N LEU A 72 8.72 -27.72 -6.75
CA LEU A 72 8.99 -26.59 -5.88
C LEU A 72 10.27 -25.85 -6.29
N ALA A 73 11.35 -26.57 -6.60
CA ALA A 73 12.61 -25.98 -7.06
C ALA A 73 12.42 -25.19 -8.37
N LEU A 74 11.65 -25.72 -9.32
CA LEU A 74 11.33 -25.03 -10.56
C LEU A 74 10.51 -23.75 -10.31
N ILE A 75 9.50 -23.81 -9.45
CA ILE A 75 8.67 -22.64 -9.09
C ILE A 75 9.51 -21.56 -8.42
N LEU A 76 10.38 -21.93 -7.48
CA LEU A 76 11.29 -21.00 -6.82
C LEU A 76 12.23 -20.33 -7.84
N PHE A 77 12.78 -21.10 -8.77
CA PHE A 77 13.63 -20.56 -9.83
C PHE A 77 12.89 -19.57 -10.73
N VAL A 78 11.67 -19.91 -11.16
CA VAL A 78 10.81 -19.04 -11.97
C VAL A 78 10.42 -17.78 -11.19
N LEU A 79 10.06 -17.91 -9.92
CA LEU A 79 9.75 -16.79 -9.02
C LEU A 79 10.93 -15.81 -8.95
N VAL A 80 12.15 -16.30 -8.73
CA VAL A 80 13.35 -15.44 -8.70
C VAL A 80 13.53 -14.69 -10.02
N ILE A 81 13.37 -15.36 -11.16
CA ILE A 81 13.46 -14.69 -12.48
C ILE A 81 12.41 -13.59 -12.61
N ILE A 82 11.14 -13.89 -12.30
CA ILE A 82 10.04 -12.93 -12.37
C ILE A 82 10.33 -11.74 -11.44
N SER A 83 10.74 -11.98 -10.20
CA SER A 83 11.07 -10.95 -9.23
C SER A 83 12.18 -10.02 -9.68
N VAL A 84 13.27 -10.58 -10.23
CA VAL A 84 14.41 -9.80 -10.72
C VAL A 84 14.01 -8.98 -11.94
N VAL A 85 13.35 -9.60 -12.92
CA VAL A 85 12.88 -8.92 -14.14
C VAL A 85 11.91 -7.79 -13.79
N ARG A 86 10.97 -8.03 -12.88
CA ARG A 86 10.01 -7.02 -12.43
C ARG A 86 10.72 -5.81 -11.83
N ARG A 87 11.61 -6.00 -10.86
CA ARG A 87 12.37 -4.89 -10.22
C ARG A 87 13.12 -4.05 -11.25
N PHE A 88 13.76 -4.72 -12.22
CA PHE A 88 14.45 -4.06 -13.32
C PHE A 88 13.52 -3.30 -14.27
N TYR A 89 12.31 -3.80 -14.49
CA TYR A 89 11.34 -3.20 -15.40
C TYR A 89 10.64 -2.02 -14.73
N ASP A 90 10.16 -2.18 -13.49
CA ASP A 90 9.43 -1.17 -12.72
C ASP A 90 10.22 0.13 -12.58
N THR A 91 11.47 0.08 -12.09
CA THR A 91 12.30 1.28 -11.91
C THR A 91 12.57 2.03 -13.22
N ARG A 92 12.70 1.31 -14.34
CA ARG A 92 12.89 1.94 -15.65
C ARG A 92 11.61 2.57 -16.17
N VAL A 93 10.46 1.90 -16.00
CA VAL A 93 9.16 2.40 -16.43
C VAL A 93 8.75 3.62 -15.60
N TYR A 94 8.77 3.50 -14.29
CA TYR A 94 8.37 4.59 -13.39
C TYR A 94 9.39 5.73 -13.40
N GLY A 95 10.69 5.46 -13.53
CA GLY A 95 11.70 6.50 -13.78
C GLY A 95 11.41 7.33 -15.04
N ALA A 96 11.04 6.68 -16.16
CA ALA A 96 10.65 7.39 -17.38
C ALA A 96 9.33 8.17 -17.21
N ILE A 97 8.38 7.64 -16.44
CA ILE A 97 7.12 8.33 -16.11
C ILE A 97 7.38 9.57 -15.25
N ARG A 98 8.26 9.48 -14.24
CA ARG A 98 8.68 10.63 -13.39
C ARG A 98 9.17 11.79 -14.26
N VAL A 99 10.07 11.54 -15.21
CA VAL A 99 10.60 12.58 -16.12
C VAL A 99 9.50 13.17 -17.01
N LYS A 100 8.64 12.32 -17.60
CA LYS A 100 7.51 12.80 -18.43
C LYS A 100 6.54 13.66 -17.64
N LEU A 101 6.23 13.26 -16.41
CA LEU A 101 5.34 13.98 -15.52
C LEU A 101 5.97 15.31 -15.09
N ALA A 102 7.25 15.33 -14.70
CA ALA A 102 7.97 16.56 -14.33
C ALA A 102 7.94 17.59 -15.47
N ASN A 103 8.21 17.16 -16.72
CA ASN A 103 8.13 18.04 -17.89
C ASN A 103 6.71 18.57 -18.14
N LEU A 104 5.68 17.76 -17.86
CA LEU A 104 4.29 18.16 -17.99
C LEU A 104 3.90 19.19 -16.91
N VAL A 105 4.32 18.94 -15.68
CA VAL A 105 4.09 19.81 -14.54
C VAL A 105 4.82 21.14 -14.75
N GLU A 106 6.11 21.14 -15.10
CA GLU A 106 6.90 22.36 -15.30
C GLU A 106 6.26 23.35 -16.30
N ARG A 107 5.67 22.85 -17.39
CA ARG A 107 4.99 23.68 -18.39
C ARG A 107 3.81 24.45 -17.79
N ASN A 108 3.11 23.86 -16.82
CA ASN A 108 1.98 24.46 -16.10
C ASN A 108 2.40 25.37 -14.94
N LEU A 109 3.70 25.46 -14.63
CA LEU A 109 4.22 26.25 -13.51
C LEU A 109 4.98 27.50 -13.95
N ARG A 110 4.95 27.83 -15.25
CA ARG A 110 5.54 29.06 -15.79
C ARG A 110 4.89 30.28 -15.10
N GLY A 111 5.72 31.18 -14.58
CA GLY A 111 5.27 32.37 -13.83
C GLY A 111 5.12 32.20 -12.31
N LEU A 112 5.24 30.99 -11.75
CA LEU A 112 5.19 30.77 -10.30
C LEU A 112 6.55 30.98 -9.62
N SER A 113 6.51 31.24 -8.30
CA SER A 113 7.70 31.30 -7.45
C SER A 113 8.46 29.97 -7.46
N ILE A 114 9.77 30.04 -7.24
CA ILE A 114 10.65 28.86 -7.21
C ILE A 114 10.19 27.86 -6.15
N SER A 115 9.77 28.33 -4.97
CA SER A 115 9.25 27.48 -3.89
C SER A 115 7.98 26.73 -4.29
N THR A 116 7.02 27.39 -4.95
CA THR A 116 5.80 26.72 -5.42
C THR A 116 6.10 25.71 -6.53
N LYS A 117 7.09 26.00 -7.39
CA LYS A 117 7.53 25.07 -8.43
C LYS A 117 8.11 23.79 -7.85
N ASP A 118 9.07 23.94 -6.94
CA ASP A 118 9.74 22.84 -6.26
C ASP A 118 8.75 21.96 -5.49
N ALA A 119 7.84 22.59 -4.72
CA ALA A 119 6.81 21.87 -3.98
C ALA A 119 5.91 21.02 -4.89
N ARG A 120 5.47 21.55 -6.04
CA ARG A 120 4.60 20.83 -6.97
C ARG A 120 5.34 19.73 -7.74
N LEU A 121 6.61 19.94 -8.08
CA LEU A 121 7.43 18.88 -8.69
C LEU A 121 7.64 17.72 -7.72
N THR A 122 7.95 18.02 -6.45
CA THR A 122 8.09 17.03 -5.39
C THR A 122 6.79 16.24 -5.19
N MET A 123 5.64 16.91 -5.02
CA MET A 123 4.34 16.23 -4.92
C MET A 123 4.01 15.37 -6.15
N SER A 124 4.38 15.82 -7.36
CA SER A 124 4.16 15.02 -8.57
C SER A 124 5.01 13.75 -8.61
N ARG A 125 6.23 13.81 -8.06
CA ARG A 125 7.11 12.66 -7.90
C ARG A 125 6.54 11.67 -6.90
N GLU A 126 6.05 12.15 -5.75
CA GLU A 126 5.40 11.30 -4.73
C GLU A 126 4.22 10.49 -5.30
N LEU A 127 3.44 11.05 -6.23
CA LEU A 127 2.36 10.28 -6.89
C LEU A 127 2.88 9.11 -7.75
N VAL A 128 4.06 9.27 -8.37
CA VAL A 128 4.68 8.19 -9.15
C VAL A 128 5.34 7.19 -8.22
N ASP A 129 5.97 7.66 -7.14
CA ASP A 129 6.57 6.82 -6.09
C ASP A 129 5.49 5.91 -5.47
N PHE A 130 4.29 6.44 -5.21
CA PHE A 130 3.17 5.61 -4.77
C PHE A 130 2.81 4.48 -5.74
N LEU A 131 2.80 4.75 -7.05
CA LEU A 131 2.50 3.72 -8.05
C LEU A 131 3.60 2.65 -8.15
N GLU A 132 4.85 3.04 -7.89
CA GLU A 132 6.01 2.14 -7.92
C GLU A 132 6.13 1.29 -6.66
N ASP A 133 5.94 1.88 -5.48
CA ASP A 133 6.31 1.26 -4.20
C ASP A 133 5.08 0.85 -3.36
N ASP A 134 4.11 1.76 -3.20
CA ASP A 134 2.99 1.56 -2.28
C ASP A 134 1.84 0.73 -2.89
N LEU A 135 1.51 0.99 -4.16
CA LEU A 135 0.43 0.31 -4.85
C LEU A 135 0.68 -1.21 -4.98
N PRO A 136 1.88 -1.69 -5.35
CA PRO A 136 2.15 -3.13 -5.34
C PRO A 136 1.96 -3.75 -3.96
N THR A 137 2.35 -3.06 -2.89
CA THR A 137 2.17 -3.52 -1.52
C THR A 137 0.68 -3.65 -1.16
N LEU A 138 -0.14 -2.66 -1.54
CA LEU A 138 -1.61 -2.72 -1.39
C LEU A 138 -2.22 -3.89 -2.16
N MET A 139 -1.83 -4.06 -3.41
CA MET A 139 -2.30 -5.17 -4.24
C MET A 139 -1.93 -6.51 -3.61
N THR A 140 -0.70 -6.64 -3.13
CA THR A 140 -0.22 -7.86 -2.46
C THR A 140 -1.05 -8.18 -1.24
N ALA A 141 -1.31 -7.21 -0.36
CA ALA A 141 -2.12 -7.44 0.83
C ALA A 141 -3.55 -7.90 0.50
N ILE A 142 -4.21 -7.26 -0.47
CA ILE A 142 -5.57 -7.64 -0.88
C ILE A 142 -5.59 -9.04 -1.49
N VAL A 143 -4.68 -9.32 -2.42
CA VAL A 143 -4.62 -10.62 -3.09
C VAL A 143 -4.29 -11.72 -2.08
N GLN A 144 -3.37 -11.47 -1.13
CA GLN A 144 -3.01 -12.42 -0.07
C GLN A 144 -4.19 -12.74 0.84
N LEU A 145 -4.92 -11.73 1.35
CA LEU A 145 -6.09 -11.97 2.21
C LEU A 145 -7.18 -12.78 1.49
N VAL A 146 -7.46 -12.45 0.23
CA VAL A 146 -8.44 -13.20 -0.59
C VAL A 146 -7.94 -14.62 -0.86
N ALA A 147 -6.68 -14.77 -1.23
CA ALA A 147 -6.09 -16.05 -1.57
C ALA A 147 -6.03 -16.99 -0.35
N THR A 148 -5.66 -16.51 0.84
CA THR A 148 -5.72 -17.31 2.07
C THR A 148 -7.12 -17.92 2.25
N VAL A 149 -8.17 -17.11 2.14
CA VAL A 149 -9.55 -17.58 2.34
C VAL A 149 -9.92 -18.62 1.27
N VAL A 150 -9.60 -18.34 0.00
CA VAL A 150 -9.85 -19.26 -1.11
C VAL A 150 -9.09 -20.58 -0.91
N ILE A 151 -7.79 -20.54 -0.63
CA ILE A 151 -6.96 -21.74 -0.47
C ILE A 151 -7.40 -22.54 0.75
N LEU A 152 -7.65 -21.91 1.90
CA LEU A 152 -8.16 -22.61 3.07
C LEU A 152 -9.51 -23.30 2.81
N SER A 153 -10.37 -22.69 1.98
CA SER A 153 -11.65 -23.31 1.60
C SER A 153 -11.49 -24.58 0.78
N THR A 154 -10.37 -24.73 0.05
CA THR A 154 -10.05 -25.96 -0.69
C THR A 154 -9.68 -27.13 0.22
N PHE A 155 -9.15 -26.86 1.42
CA PHE A 155 -8.90 -27.89 2.43
C PHE A 155 -10.20 -28.23 3.19
N HIS A 156 -10.85 -27.21 3.76
CA HIS A 156 -12.14 -27.37 4.44
C HIS A 156 -12.81 -26.01 4.65
N PHE A 157 -14.11 -25.91 4.38
CA PHE A 157 -14.84 -24.65 4.42
C PHE A 157 -14.78 -23.93 5.78
N SER A 158 -14.77 -24.68 6.89
CA SER A 158 -14.68 -24.10 8.25
C SER A 158 -13.38 -23.32 8.49
N LEU A 159 -12.25 -23.71 7.87
CA LEU A 159 -10.96 -23.03 8.01
C LEU A 159 -11.04 -21.61 7.41
N ALA A 160 -11.66 -21.50 6.23
CA ALA A 160 -11.89 -20.24 5.57
C ALA A 160 -12.85 -19.34 6.37
N LEU A 161 -13.94 -19.92 6.91
CA LEU A 161 -14.88 -19.18 7.76
C LEU A 161 -14.22 -18.64 9.04
N CYS A 162 -13.33 -19.41 9.67
CA CYS A 162 -12.59 -18.98 10.84
C CYS A 162 -11.74 -17.73 10.55
N MET A 163 -11.01 -17.73 9.43
CA MET A 163 -10.19 -16.58 9.02
C MET A 163 -11.04 -15.38 8.59
N LEU A 164 -12.16 -15.61 7.89
CA LEU A 164 -13.11 -14.54 7.55
C LEU A 164 -13.69 -13.87 8.80
N PHE A 165 -14.08 -14.66 9.80
CA PHE A 165 -14.58 -14.14 11.07
C PHE A 165 -13.50 -13.35 11.83
N ALA A 166 -12.25 -13.82 11.82
CA ALA A 166 -11.12 -13.10 12.40
C ALA A 166 -10.91 -11.74 11.71
N GLY A 167 -10.90 -11.72 10.37
CA GLY A 167 -10.82 -10.50 9.56
C GLY A 167 -11.95 -9.51 9.87
N LEU A 168 -13.19 -9.99 9.94
CA LEU A 168 -14.35 -9.14 10.30
C LEU A 168 -14.22 -8.59 11.73
N SER A 169 -13.77 -9.40 12.68
CA SER A 169 -13.56 -8.98 14.07
C SER A 169 -12.53 -7.87 14.18
N ILE A 170 -11.46 -7.91 13.39
CA ILE A 170 -10.46 -6.84 13.31
C ILE A 170 -11.08 -5.53 12.80
N LEU A 171 -11.92 -5.60 11.75
CA LEU A 171 -12.62 -4.41 11.25
C LEU A 171 -13.54 -3.81 12.33
N VAL A 172 -14.21 -4.65 13.11
CA VAL A 172 -15.03 -4.20 14.24
C VAL A 172 -14.17 -3.53 15.31
N ILE A 173 -13.02 -4.12 15.69
CA ILE A 173 -12.09 -3.50 16.65
C ILE A 173 -11.65 -2.12 16.16
N TYR A 174 -11.20 -2.00 14.91
CA TYR A 174 -10.84 -0.69 14.36
C TYR A 174 -12.00 0.29 14.36
N GLY A 175 -13.21 -0.15 13.98
CA GLY A 175 -14.41 0.68 13.98
C GLY A 175 -14.76 1.22 15.37
N VAL A 176 -14.65 0.39 16.41
CA VAL A 176 -14.92 0.77 17.81
C VAL A 176 -13.89 1.81 18.30
N PHE A 177 -12.61 1.61 18.00
CA PHE A 177 -11.54 2.51 18.47
C PHE A 177 -11.36 3.76 17.60
N HIS A 178 -11.99 3.82 16.42
CA HIS A 178 -11.83 4.94 15.48
C HIS A 178 -12.09 6.31 16.12
N ARG A 179 -13.17 6.47 16.90
CA ARG A 179 -13.49 7.74 17.57
C ARG A 179 -12.46 8.13 18.63
N THR A 180 -11.90 7.14 19.32
CA THR A 180 -10.86 7.37 20.33
C THR A 180 -9.58 7.84 19.66
N PHE A 181 -9.18 7.18 18.56
CA PHE A 181 -8.03 7.57 17.76
C PHE A 181 -8.15 8.98 17.19
N THR A 182 -9.28 9.33 16.57
CA THR A 182 -9.46 10.67 16.00
C THR A 182 -9.40 11.76 17.07
N ARG A 183 -9.97 11.52 18.25
CA ARG A 183 -9.88 12.46 19.38
C ARG A 183 -8.45 12.61 19.91
N LEU A 184 -7.74 11.50 20.13
CA LEU A 184 -6.38 11.53 20.68
C LEU A 184 -5.37 12.13 19.68
N ASN A 185 -5.48 11.80 18.40
CA ASN A 185 -4.69 12.42 17.35
C ASN A 185 -4.96 13.92 17.24
N GLY A 186 -6.22 14.36 17.37
CA GLY A 186 -6.54 15.79 17.44
C GLY A 186 -5.83 16.49 18.60
N GLN A 187 -5.91 15.92 19.81
CA GLN A 187 -5.24 16.48 20.99
C GLN A 187 -3.72 16.53 20.85
N PHE A 188 -3.12 15.51 20.25
CA PHE A 188 -1.69 15.47 19.99
C PHE A 188 -1.28 16.55 18.97
N ASN A 189 -1.98 16.65 17.85
CA ASN A 189 -1.74 17.65 16.81
C ASN A 189 -1.88 19.08 17.36
N ASP A 190 -2.92 19.35 18.16
CA ASP A 190 -3.11 20.66 18.81
C ASP A 190 -1.92 21.05 19.69
N GLN A 191 -1.27 20.08 20.37
CA GLN A 191 -0.06 20.35 21.15
C GLN A 191 1.15 20.60 20.24
N VAL A 192 1.35 19.80 19.19
CA VAL A 192 2.45 20.00 18.24
C VAL A 192 2.37 21.39 17.57
N GLU A 193 1.17 21.85 17.19
CA GLU A 193 0.98 23.19 16.62
C GLU A 193 1.30 24.31 17.63
N GLN A 194 1.01 24.11 18.92
CA GLN A 194 1.35 25.07 19.97
C GLN A 194 2.86 25.19 20.21
N GLN A 195 3.63 24.13 19.92
CA GLN A 195 5.09 24.11 20.08
C GLN A 195 5.78 25.24 19.29
N VAL A 196 5.33 25.49 18.05
CA VAL A 196 5.87 26.56 17.17
C VAL A 196 5.63 27.94 17.79
N LYS A 197 4.51 28.14 18.49
CA LYS A 197 4.15 29.41 19.13
C LYS A 197 4.90 29.65 20.45
N LEU A 198 5.37 28.59 21.13
CA LEU A 198 6.06 28.68 22.41
C LEU A 198 7.59 28.85 22.27
N LEU A 199 8.14 28.57 21.09
CA LEU A 199 9.57 28.78 20.77
C LEU A 199 9.94 30.26 20.60
N SER A 200 8.96 31.17 20.49
CA SER A 200 9.19 32.62 20.39
C SER A 200 9.23 33.32 21.76
N GLY A 201 10.24 33.00 22.58
CA GLY A 201 10.62 33.85 23.73
C GLY A 201 9.96 33.56 25.08
N VAL A 202 9.51 32.33 25.34
CA VAL A 202 8.80 31.96 26.59
C VAL A 202 9.75 31.46 27.69
N ARG A 203 9.36 31.66 28.97
CA ARG A 203 10.08 31.15 30.16
C ARG A 203 10.22 29.62 30.14
N LEU A 204 11.40 29.12 30.55
CA LEU A 204 11.75 27.69 30.64
C LEU A 204 10.72 26.81 31.37
N SER A 205 10.02 27.33 32.38
CA SER A 205 8.99 26.59 33.12
C SER A 205 7.76 26.25 32.30
N ALA A 206 7.30 27.17 31.43
CA ALA A 206 6.16 26.94 30.55
C ALA A 206 6.52 25.94 29.43
N LEU A 207 7.77 25.98 28.96
CA LEU A 207 8.28 25.01 27.99
C LEU A 207 8.28 23.59 28.59
N ARG A 208 8.73 23.43 29.85
CA ARG A 208 8.69 22.14 30.54
C ARG A 208 7.27 21.60 30.73
N TRP A 209 6.32 22.45 31.11
CA TRP A 209 4.91 22.05 31.24
C TRP A 209 4.30 21.63 29.89
N HIS A 210 4.64 22.34 28.81
CA HIS A 210 4.22 21.97 27.47
C HIS A 210 4.76 20.59 27.05
N PHE A 211 6.06 20.32 27.24
CA PHE A 211 6.63 19.00 26.94
C PHE A 211 6.02 17.89 27.79
N GLU A 212 5.70 18.16 29.06
CA GLU A 212 5.04 17.17 29.92
C GLU A 212 3.62 16.84 29.41
N ARG A 213 2.88 17.86 28.92
CA ARG A 213 1.56 17.65 28.31
C ARG A 213 1.65 16.92 26.97
N LEU A 214 2.64 17.25 26.14
CA LEU A 214 2.89 16.56 24.88
C LEU A 214 3.18 15.07 25.13
N LYS A 215 4.07 14.77 26.09
CA LYS A 215 4.36 13.40 26.53
C LYS A 215 3.11 12.66 26.99
N GLN A 216 2.22 13.30 27.76
CA GLN A 216 0.97 12.65 28.19
C GLN A 216 0.02 12.35 27.03
N CYS A 217 -0.03 13.21 26.01
CA CYS A 217 -0.80 12.94 24.79
C CYS A 217 -0.21 11.75 24.02
N GLU A 218 1.11 11.71 23.87
CA GLU A 218 1.84 10.62 23.21
C GLU A 218 1.63 9.27 23.92
N ILE A 219 1.76 9.24 25.25
CA ILE A 219 1.51 8.04 26.06
C ILE A 219 0.08 7.54 25.86
N LYS A 220 -0.93 8.42 25.95
CA LYS A 220 -2.34 8.00 25.78
C LYS A 220 -2.63 7.44 24.39
N LEU A 221 -2.02 8.03 23.36
CA LEU A 221 -2.14 7.53 21.99
C LEU A 221 -1.48 6.14 21.89
N SER A 222 -0.24 6.02 22.35
CA SER A 222 0.52 4.76 22.34
C SER A 222 -0.17 3.66 23.17
N ASP A 223 -0.73 3.97 24.33
CA ASP A 223 -1.46 3.01 25.17
C ASP A 223 -2.70 2.50 24.44
N THR A 224 -3.40 3.39 23.72
CA THR A 224 -4.57 3.02 22.91
C THR A 224 -4.16 2.14 21.73
N GLU A 225 -3.05 2.47 21.04
CA GLU A 225 -2.47 1.63 19.99
C GLU A 225 -2.09 0.25 20.52
N ALA A 226 -1.43 0.18 21.68
CA ALA A 226 -1.02 -1.07 22.30
C ALA A 226 -2.21 -1.96 22.68
N VAL A 227 -3.29 -1.39 23.21
CA VAL A 227 -4.53 -2.13 23.52
C VAL A 227 -5.15 -2.70 22.24
N VAL A 228 -5.28 -1.88 21.19
CA VAL A 228 -5.85 -2.32 19.90
C VAL A 228 -4.98 -3.41 19.27
N TYR A 229 -3.67 -3.23 19.28
CA TYR A 229 -2.70 -4.22 18.82
C TYR A 229 -2.88 -5.54 19.57
N GLY A 230 -2.94 -5.51 20.90
CA GLY A 230 -3.17 -6.70 21.73
C GLY A 230 -4.49 -7.42 21.41
N LEU A 231 -5.59 -6.68 21.26
CA LEU A 231 -6.89 -7.25 20.90
C LEU A 231 -6.87 -7.94 19.53
N ILE A 232 -6.22 -7.31 18.55
CA ILE A 232 -6.07 -7.88 17.20
C ILE A 232 -5.27 -9.18 17.25
N PHE A 233 -4.16 -9.21 17.98
CA PHE A 233 -3.36 -10.43 18.13
C PHE A 233 -4.11 -11.56 18.84
N ILE A 234 -4.92 -11.25 19.86
CA ILE A 234 -5.77 -12.24 20.54
C ILE A 234 -6.75 -12.88 19.53
N VAL A 235 -7.39 -12.08 18.69
CA VAL A 235 -8.30 -12.57 17.66
C VAL A 235 -7.56 -13.42 16.61
N LEU A 236 -6.46 -12.90 16.07
CA LEU A 236 -5.70 -13.53 14.99
C LEU A 236 -5.05 -14.84 15.43
N PHE A 237 -4.33 -14.85 16.55
CA PHE A 237 -3.74 -16.08 17.08
C PHE A 237 -4.79 -17.04 17.62
N GLY A 238 -5.92 -16.55 18.14
CA GLY A 238 -7.07 -17.39 18.43
C GLY A 238 -7.58 -18.13 17.19
N ALA A 239 -7.64 -17.45 16.03
CA ALA A 239 -8.02 -18.06 14.76
C ALA A 239 -6.96 -19.04 14.23
N VAL A 240 -5.67 -18.74 14.37
CA VAL A 240 -4.58 -19.68 14.01
C VAL A 240 -4.67 -20.96 14.83
N ILE A 241 -4.83 -20.85 16.15
CA ILE A 241 -5.02 -22.00 17.05
C ILE A 241 -6.31 -22.74 16.70
N GLY A 242 -7.39 -22.01 16.40
CA GLY A 242 -8.66 -22.59 15.96
C GLY A 242 -8.53 -23.40 14.68
N ASN A 243 -7.83 -22.89 13.67
CA ASN A 243 -7.56 -23.62 12.43
C ASN A 243 -6.69 -24.86 12.68
N LEU A 244 -5.64 -24.73 13.50
CA LEU A 244 -4.80 -25.87 13.87
C LEU A 244 -5.60 -26.95 14.63
N TRP A 245 -6.52 -26.56 15.50
CA TRP A 245 -7.43 -27.50 16.14
C TRP A 245 -8.38 -28.16 15.13
N MET A 246 -8.92 -27.40 14.17
CA MET A 246 -9.80 -27.94 13.11
C MET A 246 -9.09 -28.91 12.17
N VAL A 247 -7.76 -28.87 12.05
CA VAL A 247 -6.98 -29.89 11.33
C VAL A 247 -7.27 -31.30 11.86
N SER A 248 -7.52 -31.46 13.17
CA SER A 248 -7.85 -32.77 13.75
C SER A 248 -9.20 -33.34 13.29
N GLN A 249 -10.02 -32.53 12.62
CA GLN A 249 -11.31 -32.94 12.06
C GLN A 249 -11.19 -33.35 10.58
N LEU A 250 -10.05 -33.11 9.95
CA LEU A 250 -9.77 -33.58 8.59
C LEU A 250 -9.57 -35.11 8.60
N ILE A 251 -9.96 -35.76 7.51
CA ILE A 251 -9.73 -37.19 7.33
C ILE A 251 -8.27 -37.37 6.90
N GLU A 252 -7.46 -37.99 7.76
CA GLU A 252 -6.05 -38.32 7.51
C GLU A 252 -5.22 -37.15 6.95
N PRO A 253 -5.11 -36.02 7.68
CA PRO A 253 -4.39 -34.85 7.18
C PRO A 253 -2.90 -35.17 7.01
N THR A 254 -2.34 -34.83 5.84
CA THR A 254 -0.92 -34.98 5.59
C THR A 254 -0.09 -33.89 6.28
N ALA A 255 1.20 -34.15 6.53
CA ALA A 255 2.07 -33.15 7.14
C ALA A 255 2.15 -31.86 6.30
N GLY A 256 2.14 -31.99 4.97
CA GLY A 256 2.10 -30.88 4.03
C GLY A 256 0.81 -30.07 4.07
N GLN A 257 -0.34 -30.71 4.27
CA GLN A 257 -1.62 -30.03 4.49
C GLN A 257 -1.60 -29.22 5.79
N VAL A 258 -1.13 -29.82 6.90
CA VAL A 258 -1.00 -29.11 8.18
C VAL A 258 -0.08 -27.91 8.03
N PHE A 259 1.09 -28.09 7.40
CA PHE A 259 2.02 -27.00 7.11
C PHE A 259 1.35 -25.87 6.33
N SER A 260 0.63 -26.20 5.26
CA SER A 260 -0.05 -25.21 4.42
C SER A 260 -1.10 -24.43 5.22
N ILE A 261 -1.98 -25.13 5.95
CA ILE A 261 -3.05 -24.51 6.74
C ILE A 261 -2.49 -23.54 7.78
N VAL A 262 -1.46 -23.96 8.52
CA VAL A 262 -0.81 -23.11 9.53
C VAL A 262 -0.11 -21.92 8.88
N THR A 263 0.63 -22.14 7.79
CA THR A 263 1.38 -21.08 7.11
C THR A 263 0.45 -20.03 6.52
N TYR A 264 -0.63 -20.42 5.82
CA TYR A 264 -1.62 -19.46 5.32
C TYR A 264 -2.34 -18.72 6.43
N SER A 265 -2.58 -19.37 7.57
CA SER A 265 -3.18 -18.71 8.74
C SER A 265 -2.24 -17.66 9.30
N LEU A 266 -0.93 -17.93 9.37
CA LEU A 266 0.10 -16.98 9.82
C LEU A 266 0.33 -15.83 8.82
N GLU A 267 0.42 -16.11 7.52
CA GLU A 267 0.55 -15.07 6.48
C GLU A 267 -0.64 -14.09 6.50
N PHE A 268 -1.84 -14.59 6.82
CA PHE A 268 -2.99 -13.73 7.04
C PHE A 268 -2.82 -12.83 8.25
N VAL A 269 -2.24 -13.32 9.36
CA VAL A 269 -1.93 -12.49 10.53
C VAL A 269 -1.00 -11.35 10.13
N GLU A 270 0.12 -11.67 9.47
CA GLU A 270 1.10 -10.68 9.02
C GLU A 270 0.45 -9.63 8.10
N THR A 271 -0.34 -10.08 7.14
CA THR A 271 -1.02 -9.20 6.18
C THR A 271 -2.09 -8.33 6.85
N ALA A 272 -2.90 -8.90 7.74
CA ALA A 272 -3.97 -8.19 8.43
C ALA A 272 -3.44 -7.10 9.38
N VAL A 273 -2.32 -7.36 10.06
CA VAL A 273 -1.68 -6.38 10.96
C VAL A 273 -1.06 -5.22 10.19
N MET A 274 -0.54 -5.46 8.98
CA MET A 274 0.04 -4.41 8.13
C MET A 274 -1.00 -3.55 7.41
N LEU A 275 -2.21 -4.07 7.20
CA LEU A 275 -3.28 -3.42 6.44
C LEU A 275 -3.57 -1.94 6.81
N PRO A 276 -3.60 -1.53 8.09
CA PRO A 276 -3.86 -0.13 8.46
C PRO A 276 -2.78 0.82 7.96
N ILE A 277 -1.51 0.41 8.03
CA ILE A 277 -0.38 1.21 7.55
C ILE A 277 -0.52 1.41 6.05
N THR A 278 -0.84 0.34 5.32
CA THR A 278 -1.03 0.40 3.88
C THR A 278 -2.22 1.29 3.49
N LEU A 279 -3.33 1.22 4.23
CA LEU A 279 -4.49 2.10 4.01
C LEU A 279 -4.21 3.57 4.34
N GLN A 280 -3.35 3.85 5.34
CA GLN A 280 -2.93 5.22 5.66
C GLN A 280 -2.18 5.85 4.48
N THR A 281 -1.37 5.07 3.76
CA THR A 281 -0.66 5.56 2.57
C THR A 281 -1.62 5.96 1.45
N LEU A 282 -2.75 5.27 1.30
CA LEU A 282 -3.80 5.65 0.33
C LEU A 282 -4.46 7.00 0.69
N SER A 283 -4.65 7.26 1.99
CA SER A 283 -5.16 8.55 2.48
C SER A 283 -4.21 9.70 2.13
N ARG A 284 -2.90 9.51 2.34
CA ARG A 284 -1.86 10.50 1.98
C ARG A 284 -1.88 10.83 0.49
N LEU A 285 -2.10 9.84 -0.37
CA LEU A 285 -2.19 10.08 -1.81
C LEU A 285 -3.39 10.98 -2.18
N THR A 286 -4.53 10.77 -1.53
CA THR A 286 -5.71 11.60 -1.77
C THR A 286 -5.43 13.06 -1.39
N GLU A 287 -4.72 13.28 -0.29
CA GLU A 287 -4.26 14.60 0.15
C GLU A 287 -3.26 15.23 -0.84
N ILE A 288 -2.25 14.49 -1.32
CA ILE A 288 -1.26 14.96 -2.30
C ILE A 288 -1.96 15.39 -3.60
N SER A 289 -2.85 14.56 -4.10
CA SER A 289 -3.67 14.85 -5.29
C SER A 289 -4.51 16.11 -5.08
N GLN A 290 -5.15 16.28 -3.92
CA GLN A 290 -5.90 17.50 -3.61
C GLN A 290 -5.00 18.74 -3.59
N ARG A 291 -3.84 18.70 -2.92
CA ARG A 291 -2.90 19.83 -2.83
C ARG A 291 -2.34 20.26 -4.18
N LEU A 292 -1.99 19.31 -5.04
CA LEU A 292 -1.54 19.57 -6.41
C LEU A 292 -2.58 20.36 -7.22
N ASN A 293 -3.87 20.10 -6.98
CA ASN A 293 -4.96 20.63 -7.78
C ASN A 293 -5.62 21.88 -7.17
N HIS A 294 -5.64 22.04 -5.84
CA HIS A 294 -6.33 23.15 -5.17
C HIS A 294 -5.66 24.51 -5.42
N THR A 295 -4.34 24.56 -5.51
CA THR A 295 -3.61 25.82 -5.76
C THR A 295 -3.64 26.24 -7.23
N ALA A 296 -4.07 25.36 -8.15
CA ALA A 296 -4.31 25.73 -9.54
C ALA A 296 -5.61 26.54 -9.70
N THR A 297 -6.64 26.23 -8.91
CA THR A 297 -7.97 26.85 -9.01
C THR A 297 -8.02 28.29 -8.45
N GLN A 298 -7.26 28.60 -7.38
CA GLN A 298 -7.23 29.95 -6.82
C GLN A 298 -6.60 31.01 -7.74
N GLN A 299 -5.86 30.61 -8.78
CA GLN A 299 -5.32 31.54 -9.77
C GLN A 299 -6.27 31.80 -10.94
N VAL A 300 -7.10 30.81 -11.33
CA VAL A 300 -8.11 31.01 -12.39
C VAL A 300 -9.18 32.02 -11.93
N THR A 301 -9.54 32.04 -10.65
CA THR A 301 -10.50 33.02 -10.10
C THR A 301 -9.91 34.42 -9.94
N LYS A 302 -8.57 34.55 -9.81
CA LYS A 302 -7.90 35.86 -9.67
C LYS A 302 -7.64 36.56 -11.01
N GLU A 303 -7.74 35.84 -12.13
CA GLU A 303 -7.54 36.36 -13.48
C GLU A 303 -8.85 36.66 -14.23
N ILE A 304 -10.03 36.56 -13.59
CA ILE A 304 -11.26 37.15 -14.15
C ILE A 304 -11.24 38.62 -13.74
N PRO A 305 -10.97 39.58 -14.66
CA PRO A 305 -11.20 40.98 -14.35
C PRO A 305 -12.70 41.11 -14.11
N HIS A 306 -13.09 41.73 -13.00
CA HIS A 306 -14.42 42.28 -12.89
C HIS A 306 -14.58 43.30 -14.02
N GLU A 307 -15.20 42.91 -15.13
CA GLU A 307 -15.74 43.87 -16.09
C GLU A 307 -16.86 44.62 -15.36
N ILE A 308 -16.59 45.91 -15.12
CA ILE A 308 -17.59 46.95 -14.82
C ILE A 308 -17.97 47.57 -16.15
#